data_AF-A0A816FXI5-F1
#
_entry.id   AF-A0A816FXI5-F1
#
_cell.length_a   1.000
_cell.length_b   1.000
_cell.length_c   1.000
_cell.angle_alpha   90.00
_cell.angle_beta   90.00
_cell.angle_gamma   90.00
#
_symmetry.space_group_name_H-M   'P 1'
#
loop_
_entity.id
_entity.type
_entity.pdbx_description
1 polymer ?
#
loop_
_entity_poly.entity_id
_entity_poly.type
_entity_poly.pdbx_seq_one_letter_code
_entity_poly.pdbx_strand_id
1 'polypeptide(L)'
;MPTLYYTLDNAVFRNFLFYAVASILKMMIMSPLTSRQRFEKNAFANPEDIPLDERKTIQTTTSDPDVERIRRNHLNDIENIIPFVLIGFCYIA
;
A
#
# COMPACT_ATOMS: atom_id res chain seq x y z
N MET A 1 -32.86 -23.43 -1.79
CA MET A 1 -31.38 -23.46 -1.74
C MET A 1 -30.94 -22.14 -1.12
N PRO A 2 -30.11 -22.10 -0.07
CA PRO A 2 -29.56 -20.84 0.40
C PRO A 2 -28.76 -20.20 -0.74
N THR A 3 -28.99 -18.92 -1.01
CA THR A 3 -28.19 -18.15 -1.95
C THR A 3 -26.78 -18.02 -1.36
N LEU A 4 -25.82 -18.74 -1.93
CA LEU A 4 -24.42 -18.63 -1.54
C LEU A 4 -23.88 -17.34 -2.16
N TYR A 5 -23.90 -16.24 -1.42
CA TYR A 5 -23.48 -14.93 -1.94
C TYR A 5 -21.98 -14.87 -2.24
N TYR A 6 -21.16 -15.50 -1.39
CA TYR A 6 -19.70 -15.58 -1.52
C TYR A 6 -19.25 -16.80 -2.32
N THR A 7 -19.69 -16.87 -3.59
CA THR A 7 -19.26 -17.90 -4.54
C THR A 7 -18.75 -17.28 -5.82
N LEU A 8 -17.79 -17.93 -6.47
CA LEU A 8 -17.28 -17.51 -7.78
C LEU A 8 -18.32 -17.64 -8.91
N ASP A 9 -19.41 -18.37 -8.66
CA ASP A 9 -20.56 -18.43 -9.58
C ASP A 9 -21.35 -17.10 -9.57
N ASN A 10 -21.27 -16.33 -8.49
CA ASN A 10 -21.86 -15.00 -8.40
C ASN A 10 -20.93 -14.02 -9.14
N ALA A 11 -21.40 -13.54 -10.29
CA ALA A 11 -20.65 -12.59 -11.11
C ALA A 11 -20.26 -11.32 -10.35
N VAL A 12 -21.10 -10.86 -9.41
CA VAL A 12 -20.81 -9.68 -8.58
C VAL A 12 -19.63 -9.96 -7.64
N PHE A 13 -19.66 -11.09 -6.92
CA PHE A 13 -18.58 -11.49 -6.03
C PHE A 13 -17.27 -11.72 -6.77
N ARG A 14 -17.31 -12.41 -7.91
CA ARG A 14 -16.13 -12.67 -8.75
C ARG A 14 -15.47 -11.37 -9.22
N ASN A 15 -16.26 -10.43 -9.73
CA ASN A 15 -15.74 -9.15 -10.20
C ASN A 15 -15.19 -8.31 -9.04
N PHE A 16 -15.92 -8.24 -7.93
CA PHE A 16 -15.45 -7.57 -6.73
C PHE A 16 -14.12 -8.14 -6.24
N LEU A 17 -14.00 -9.46 -6.15
CA LEU A 17 -12.79 -10.13 -5.69
C LEU A 17 -11.58 -9.79 -6.57
N PHE A 18 -11.76 -9.76 -7.90
CA PHE A 18 -10.70 -9.38 -8.83
C PHE A 18 -10.20 -7.95 -8.57
N TYR A 19 -11.11 -6.97 -8.47
CA TYR A 19 -10.74 -5.58 -8.22
C TYR A 19 -10.21 -5.33 -6.80
N ALA A 20 -10.75 -6.03 -5.79
CA ALA A 20 -10.26 -5.99 -4.43
C ALA A 20 -8.82 -6.49 -4.34
N VAL A 21 -8.52 -7.64 -4.95
CA VAL A 21 -7.15 -8.20 -4.99
C VAL A 21 -6.21 -7.29 -5.77
N ALA A 22 -6.63 -6.76 -6.93
CA ALA A 22 -5.81 -5.84 -7.71
C ALA A 22 -5.46 -4.55 -6.92
N SER A 23 -6.44 -3.97 -6.23
CA SER A 23 -6.25 -2.79 -5.38
C SER A 23 -5.32 -3.08 -4.20
N ILE A 24 -5.52 -4.20 -3.50
CA ILE A 24 -4.63 -4.62 -2.40
C ILE A 24 -3.21 -4.82 -2.91
N LEU A 25 -3.03 -5.48 -4.06
CA LEU A 25 -1.71 -5.70 -4.65
C LEU A 25 -1.02 -4.37 -4.98
N LYS A 26 -1.74 -3.40 -5.56
CA LYS A 26 -1.23 -2.04 -5.79
C LYS A 26 -0.77 -1.39 -4.49
N MET A 27 -1.56 -1.49 -3.42
CA MET A 27 -1.20 -0.97 -2.10
C MET A 27 0.06 -1.64 -1.54
N MET A 28 0.18 -2.97 -1.68
CA MET A 28 1.37 -3.70 -1.25
C MET A 28 2.64 -3.23 -1.98
N ILE A 29 2.53 -2.90 -3.27
CA ILE A 29 3.65 -2.38 -4.09
C ILE A 29 4.10 -0.98 -3.61
N MET A 30 3.24 -0.20 -2.94
CA MET A 30 3.63 1.12 -2.43
C MET A 30 4.73 1.06 -1.35
N SER A 31 4.81 -0.03 -0.59
CA SER A 31 5.87 -0.23 0.41
C SER A 31 7.28 -0.31 -0.20
N PRO A 32 7.59 -1.27 -1.12
CA PRO A 32 8.90 -1.32 -1.76
C PRO A 32 9.21 -0.10 -2.62
N LEU A 33 8.19 0.57 -3.21
CA LEU A 33 8.40 1.83 -3.92
C LEU A 33 8.88 2.94 -2.97
N THR A 34 8.31 3.02 -1.76
CA THR A 34 8.76 3.97 -0.73
C THR A 34 10.20 3.67 -0.33
N SER A 35 10.54 2.40 -0.08
CA SER A 35 11.92 1.99 0.26
C SER A 35 12.89 2.36 -0.86
N ARG A 36 12.57 2.05 -2.11
CA ARG A 36 13.40 2.40 -3.27
C ARG A 36 13.65 3.91 -3.35
N GLN A 37 12.62 4.73 -3.15
CA GLN A 37 12.75 6.18 -3.16
C GLN A 37 13.66 6.69 -2.03
N ARG A 38 13.59 6.08 -0.84
CA ARG A 38 14.48 6.41 0.28
C ARG A 38 15.93 6.13 -0.04
N PHE A 39 16.23 4.98 -0.66
CA PHE A 39 17.59 4.65 -1.12
C PHE A 39 18.06 5.60 -2.22
N GLU A 40 17.21 5.95 -3.19
CA GLU A 40 17.58 6.86 -4.28
C GLU A 40 17.88 8.29 -3.79
N LYS A 41 17.15 8.74 -2.76
CA LYS A 41 17.28 10.09 -2.19
C LYS A 41 18.19 10.16 -0.97
N ASN A 42 18.75 9.04 -0.51
CA ASN A 42 19.48 8.94 0.75
C ASN A 42 18.69 9.51 1.95
N ALA A 43 17.36 9.43 1.89
CA ALA A 43 16.44 10.03 2.86
C ALA A 43 15.88 8.93 3.77
N PHE A 44 16.70 8.51 4.73
CA PHE A 44 16.35 7.47 5.70
C PHE A 44 15.65 8.07 6.92
N ALA A 45 14.59 7.40 7.38
CA ALA A 45 13.84 7.84 8.56
C ALA A 45 14.63 7.57 9.86
N ASN A 46 15.32 6.42 9.92
CA ASN A 46 16.03 5.97 11.09
C ASN A 46 17.52 5.77 10.79
N PRO A 47 18.42 5.94 11.78
CA PRO A 47 19.86 5.87 11.57
C PRO A 47 20.38 4.44 11.29
N GLU A 48 19.64 3.42 11.74
CA GLU A 48 19.99 2.01 11.49
C GLU A 48 19.87 1.61 10.03
N ASP A 49 18.95 2.25 9.29
CA ASP A 49 18.69 1.99 7.87
C ASP A 49 19.79 2.56 6.96
N ILE A 50 20.59 3.49 7.48
CA ILE A 50 21.70 4.10 6.75
C ILE A 50 22.84 3.07 6.61
N PRO A 51 23.36 2.83 5.39
CA PRO A 51 24.52 1.99 5.17
C PRO A 51 25.68 2.38 6.09
N LEU A 52 26.35 1.39 6.70
CA LEU A 52 27.40 1.61 7.70
C LEU A 52 28.49 2.59 7.22
N ASP A 53 28.84 2.51 5.94
CA ASP A 53 29.87 3.34 5.31
C ASP A 53 29.47 4.82 5.17
N GLU A 54 28.17 5.11 5.15
CA GLU A 54 27.61 6.44 4.86
C GLU A 54 27.02 7.13 6.09
N ARG A 55 26.96 6.45 7.25
CA ARG A 55 26.42 6.98 8.53
C ARG A 55 27.07 8.26 9.05
N LYS A 56 28.29 8.58 8.59
CA LYS A 56 28.98 9.82 8.96
C LYS A 56 28.58 11.02 8.09
N THR A 57 27.96 10.78 6.95
CA THR A 57 27.69 11.79 5.92
C THR A 57 26.19 12.04 5.75
N ILE A 58 25.38 10.99 5.85
CA ILE A 58 23.93 11.08 5.70
C ILE A 58 23.28 11.33 7.07
N GLN A 59 22.47 12.38 7.16
CA GLN A 59 21.61 12.63 8.31
C GLN A 59 20.22 12.07 8.06
N THR A 60 19.62 11.47 9.08
CA THR A 60 18.24 10.98 9.03
C THR A 60 17.29 12.12 8.70
N THR A 61 16.46 11.92 7.69
CA THR A 61 15.51 12.92 7.20
C THR A 61 14.19 12.26 6.84
N THR A 62 13.10 12.77 7.41
CA THR A 62 11.73 12.33 7.12
C THR A 62 11.01 13.30 6.17
N SER A 63 11.59 14.46 5.89
CA SER A 63 10.96 15.56 5.16
C SER A 63 11.31 15.63 3.67
N ASP A 64 11.90 14.59 3.08
CA ASP A 64 12.17 14.57 1.64
C ASP A 64 10.83 14.61 0.86
N PRO A 65 10.64 15.61 -0.02
CA PRO A 65 9.35 15.83 -0.68
C PRO A 65 8.93 14.68 -1.61
N ASP A 66 9.89 13.97 -2.21
CA ASP A 66 9.63 12.86 -3.13
C ASP A 66 9.25 11.59 -2.36
N VAL A 67 9.96 11.28 -1.27
CA VAL A 67 9.60 10.19 -0.35
C VAL A 67 8.22 10.43 0.26
N GLU A 68 7.96 11.65 0.74
CA GLU A 68 6.67 11.99 1.34
C GLU A 68 5.52 11.95 0.33
N ARG A 69 5.78 12.20 -0.97
CA ARG A 69 4.77 12.04 -2.02
C ARG A 69 4.31 10.58 -2.15
N ILE A 70 5.24 9.63 -2.14
CA ILE A 70 4.91 8.20 -2.22
C ILE A 70 4.23 7.75 -0.93
N ARG A 71 4.69 8.23 0.23
CA ARG A 71 4.05 7.94 1.51
C ARG A 71 2.62 8.44 1.58
N ARG A 72 2.33 9.65 1.08
CA ARG A 72 0.96 10.19 0.98
C ARG A 72 0.08 9.36 0.04
N ASN A 73 0.63 8.88 -1.08
CA ASN A 73 -0.10 7.98 -1.97
C ASN A 73 -0.43 6.64 -1.28
N HIS A 74 0.50 6.08 -0.50
CA HIS A 74 0.25 4.86 0.27
C HIS A 74 -0.78 5.09 1.38
N LEU A 75 -0.74 6.24 2.06
CA LEU A 75 -1.75 6.61 3.05
C LEU A 75 -3.14 6.74 2.41
N ASN A 76 -3.22 7.39 1.24
CA ASN A 76 -4.46 7.48 0.48
C ASN A 76 -5.00 6.10 0.08
N ASP A 77 -4.14 5.14 -0.26
CA ASP A 77 -4.54 3.76 -0.50
C ASP A 77 -5.13 3.11 0.75
N ILE A 78 -4.49 3.28 1.90
CA ILE A 78 -4.97 2.73 3.18
C ILE A 78 -6.34 3.33 3.52
N GLU A 79 -6.52 4.64 3.36
CA GLU A 79 -7.77 5.35 3.65
C GLU A 79 -8.92 4.97 2.71
N ASN A 80 -8.66 4.53 1.48
CA ASN A 80 -9.70 4.25 0.48
C ASN A 80 -9.91 2.77 0.17
N ILE A 81 -8.82 2.00 0.05
CA ILE A 81 -8.88 0.58 -0.34
C ILE A 81 -9.42 -0.26 0.82
N ILE A 82 -9.07 0.04 2.07
CA ILE A 82 -9.59 -0.69 3.23
C ILE A 82 -11.12 -0.52 3.32
N PRO A 83 -11.70 0.70 3.31
CA PRO A 83 -13.15 0.86 3.25
C PRO A 83 -13.79 0.21 2.02
N PHE A 84 -13.18 0.33 0.83
CA PHE A 84 -13.69 -0.31 -0.38
C PHE A 84 -13.85 -1.82 -0.22
N VAL A 85 -12.84 -2.50 0.33
CA VAL A 85 -12.89 -3.96 0.53
C VAL A 85 -13.94 -4.32 1.58
N LEU A 86 -14.00 -3.60 2.71
CA LEU A 86 -14.96 -3.90 3.78
C LEU A 86 -16.41 -3.64 3.35
N ILE A 87 -16.69 -2.47 2.78
CA ILE A 87 -18.03 -2.09 2.32
C ILE A 87 -18.46 -2.98 1.16
N GLY A 88 -17.57 -3.23 0.19
CA GLY A 88 -17.87 -4.11 -0.94
C GLY A 88 -18.15 -5.54 -0.51
N PHE A 89 -17.41 -6.06 0.48
CA PHE A 89 -17.69 -7.37 1.06
C PHE A 89 -19.07 -7.42 1.74
N CYS A 90 -19.39 -6.43 2.58
CA CYS A 90 -20.70 -6.32 3.23
C CYS A 90 -21.86 -6.09 2.24
N TYR A 91 -21.62 -5.45 1.09
CA TYR A 91 -22.62 -5.22 0.05
C TYR A 91 -23.03 -6.50 -0.68
N ILE A 92 -22.10 -7.46 -0.81
CA ILE A 92 -22.35 -8.72 -1.50
C ILE A 92 -23.08 -9.72 -0.60
N ALA A 93 -22.91 -9.59 0.72
CA ALA A 93 -23.58 -10.37 1.76
C ALA A 93 -25.11 -10.33 1.63
#